data_AF-A0A932JWC0-F1
#
_entry.id   AF-A0A932JWC0-F1
#
_cell.length_a   1.000
_cell.length_b   1.000
_cell.length_c   1.000
_cell.angle_alpha   90.00
_cell.angle_beta   90.00
_cell.angle_gamma   90.00
#
_symmetry.space_group_name_H-M   'P 1'
#
loop_
_entity.id
_entity.type
_entity.pdbx_description
1 polymer ?
#
loop_
_entity_poly.entity_id
_entity_poly.type
_entity_poly.pdbx_seq_one_letter_code
_entity_poly.pdbx_strand_id
1 'polypeptide(L)'
;MIPRARKRPSEFRALLVYPNLTLMLVPPVSIALFTDILKRLGYQVDLFDATSYMSPEESSHPARRAKYLQSRRYDEKSLYWDVKTDLLGDFRRKIDAFEPDVLLVSIVEDTWPQALQLIDSVKHLAIPTLVGGVFPTFAPELVISHPDISMVGVGEGESIISDVCERLRKGEPLDDTPGLWLKKQDGTVVRNAMAPLVDISEKALPDFSLFDEARFYRPMGGQIFKTIPLETYRGCPFTCTFCNSPGQVKLARDGGLGMFTRRKRFDRLAQELRTLIERHDPEFVYIYDDSFMARPDEEHYAFCEMYREFKLPFWCQTRVETVSAEKLGALKDVGAFRMSYGIEHGNEQFRKERLYRNVTNQMMFEKFELIHGAGIPFTVNNVVGLPYETRALAFDSIEFNRKISGLYDSSTVSIFTPYHGTVLREMALKEGWLPERAQTNSMTTRSLLEMPAPYLSPDEIDGLLRTFNLYAKLPRERWTEVARAETPDDEGNAAWERLAGEYDVLQFGGQEAVRRAQETANKGGTGCRASDTETISFERSA
;
A
#
# COMPACT_ATOMS: atom_id res chain seq x y z
N MET A 1 34.85 9.58 3.63
CA MET A 1 34.74 8.11 3.72
C MET A 1 36.15 7.55 3.58
N ILE A 2 36.57 6.66 4.47
CA ILE A 2 37.89 6.00 4.37
C ILE A 2 37.84 5.10 3.12
N PRO A 3 38.81 5.18 2.18
CA PRO A 3 38.83 4.31 1.02
C PRO A 3 38.88 2.84 1.47
N ARG A 4 37.83 2.07 1.16
CA ARG A 4 37.85 0.61 1.36
C ARG A 4 38.72 -0.02 0.27
N ALA A 5 39.35 -1.15 0.60
CA ALA A 5 40.13 -1.91 -0.37
C ALA A 5 39.23 -2.36 -1.54
N ARG A 6 39.78 -2.32 -2.75
CA ARG A 6 39.09 -2.83 -3.94
C ARG A 6 38.73 -4.31 -3.77
N LYS A 7 37.48 -4.66 -4.06
CA LYS A 7 37.00 -6.05 -4.01
C LYS A 7 36.67 -6.57 -5.41
N ARG A 8 36.82 -7.88 -5.64
CA ARG A 8 36.22 -8.50 -6.83
C ARG A 8 34.68 -8.47 -6.69
N PRO A 9 33.91 -8.47 -7.79
CA PRO A 9 32.45 -8.49 -7.69
C PRO A 9 31.93 -9.60 -6.78
N SER A 10 32.43 -10.83 -6.94
CA SER A 10 32.02 -11.99 -6.13
C SER A 10 32.37 -11.92 -4.64
N GLU A 11 33.13 -10.91 -4.21
CA GLU A 11 33.52 -10.67 -2.81
C GLU A 11 32.79 -9.47 -2.20
N PHE A 12 32.07 -8.69 -3.01
CA PHE A 12 31.29 -7.55 -2.55
C PHE A 12 29.93 -8.02 -2.05
N ARG A 13 29.61 -7.72 -0.79
CA ARG A 13 28.42 -8.20 -0.09
C ARG A 13 27.43 -7.06 0.11
N ALA A 14 26.31 -7.07 -0.59
CA ALA A 14 25.25 -6.07 -0.46
C ALA A 14 24.06 -6.65 0.31
N LEU A 15 23.74 -6.06 1.47
CA LEU A 15 22.56 -6.44 2.25
C LEU A 15 21.43 -5.46 1.96
N LEU A 16 20.37 -5.98 1.34
CA LEU A 16 19.09 -5.28 1.22
C LEU A 16 18.39 -5.31 2.59
N VAL A 17 17.92 -4.17 3.06
CA VAL A 17 17.19 -4.05 4.33
C VAL A 17 15.81 -3.50 4.03
N TYR A 18 14.78 -4.31 4.31
CA TYR A 18 13.38 -3.96 4.13
C TYR A 18 12.69 -3.87 5.50
N PRO A 19 12.64 -2.67 6.11
CA PRO A 19 12.08 -2.45 7.45
C PRO A 19 10.54 -2.37 7.41
N ASN A 20 9.93 -3.29 6.69
CA ASN A 20 8.49 -3.33 6.48
C ASN A 20 7.73 -3.52 7.80
N LEU A 21 6.49 -3.04 7.81
CA LEU A 21 5.59 -3.22 8.94
C LEU A 21 4.98 -4.63 8.96
N THR A 22 4.59 -5.05 10.16
CA THR A 22 4.06 -6.37 10.49
C THR A 22 2.96 -6.83 9.54
N LEU A 23 3.18 -7.98 8.88
CA LEU A 23 2.23 -8.63 7.97
C LEU A 23 1.67 -7.72 6.88
N MET A 24 2.46 -6.76 6.40
CA MET A 24 2.23 -6.11 5.11
C MET A 24 2.65 -7.09 4.00
N LEU A 25 1.71 -7.97 3.64
CA LEU A 25 1.89 -9.10 2.72
C LEU A 25 1.97 -8.63 1.26
N VAL A 26 2.70 -9.39 0.43
CA VAL A 26 3.23 -9.10 -0.91
C VAL A 26 4.63 -8.46 -0.89
N PRO A 27 5.66 -9.15 -1.42
CA PRO A 27 7.00 -8.60 -1.56
C PRO A 27 7.04 -7.33 -2.42
N PRO A 28 7.87 -6.34 -2.08
CA PRO A 28 8.09 -5.18 -2.94
C PRO A 28 8.90 -5.56 -4.19
N VAL A 29 8.39 -5.22 -5.37
CA VAL A 29 9.10 -5.41 -6.65
C VAL A 29 10.43 -4.66 -6.68
N SER A 30 10.54 -3.51 -6.00
CA SER A 30 11.81 -2.76 -5.94
C SER A 30 12.96 -3.61 -5.38
N ILE A 31 12.75 -4.31 -4.26
CA ILE A 31 13.76 -5.20 -3.66
C ILE A 31 14.08 -6.37 -4.60
N ALA A 32 13.09 -6.91 -5.30
CA ALA A 32 13.29 -7.98 -6.26
C ALA A 32 14.09 -7.52 -7.50
N LEU A 33 13.84 -6.30 -7.99
CA LEU A 33 14.62 -5.68 -9.06
C LEU A 33 16.06 -5.42 -8.60
N PHE A 34 16.23 -4.90 -7.38
CA PHE A 34 17.56 -4.67 -6.80
C PHE A 34 18.34 -5.97 -6.62
N THR A 35 17.65 -7.05 -6.24
CA THR A 35 18.24 -8.39 -6.16
C THR A 35 18.80 -8.83 -7.51
N ASP A 36 18.01 -8.73 -8.59
CA ASP A 36 18.46 -9.11 -9.94
C ASP A 36 19.61 -8.21 -10.44
N ILE A 37 19.51 -6.90 -10.25
CA ILE A 37 20.55 -5.93 -10.65
C ILE A 37 21.89 -6.26 -9.97
N LEU A 38 21.89 -6.43 -8.64
CA LEU A 38 23.12 -6.67 -7.88
C LEU A 38 23.71 -8.06 -8.17
N LYS A 39 22.87 -9.10 -8.35
CA LYS A 39 23.35 -10.43 -8.75
C LYS A 39 23.97 -10.43 -10.15
N ARG A 40 23.41 -9.66 -11.11
CA ARG A 40 23.99 -9.51 -12.46
C ARG A 40 25.32 -8.79 -12.46
N LEU A 41 25.55 -7.89 -11.50
CA LEU A 41 26.86 -7.29 -11.26
C LEU A 41 27.86 -8.28 -10.64
N GLY A 42 27.41 -9.48 -10.25
CA GLY A 42 28.24 -10.55 -9.68
C GLY A 42 28.44 -10.45 -8.18
N TYR A 43 27.63 -9.64 -7.48
CA TYR A 43 27.75 -9.46 -6.03
C TYR A 43 27.09 -10.58 -5.24
N GLN A 44 27.52 -10.75 -4.00
CA GLN A 44 26.76 -11.51 -3.01
C GLN A 44 25.64 -10.62 -2.48
N VAL A 45 24.40 -11.10 -2.58
CA VAL A 45 23.21 -10.33 -2.21
C VAL A 45 22.39 -11.13 -1.24
N ASP A 46 21.94 -10.47 -0.19
CA ASP A 46 21.06 -11.06 0.81
C ASP A 46 20.03 -10.03 1.27
N LEU A 47 18.99 -10.48 1.95
CA LEU A 47 17.86 -9.66 2.41
C LEU A 47 17.66 -9.84 3.91
N PHE A 48 17.40 -8.71 4.59
CA PHE A 48 16.75 -8.68 5.88
C PHE A 48 15.33 -8.11 5.72
N ASP A 49 14.32 -8.98 5.76
CA ASP A 49 12.90 -8.63 5.69
C ASP A 49 12.31 -8.59 7.10
N ALA A 50 11.81 -7.42 7.51
CA ALA A 50 11.23 -7.22 8.83
C ALA A 50 9.71 -7.54 8.92
N THR A 51 9.10 -8.08 7.86
CA THR A 51 7.64 -8.25 7.82
C THR A 51 7.08 -9.25 8.86
N SER A 52 7.88 -10.23 9.29
CA SER A 52 7.45 -11.29 10.23
C SER A 52 7.63 -10.92 11.70
N TYR A 53 8.12 -9.72 12.00
CA TYR A 53 8.31 -9.29 13.37
C TYR A 53 7.05 -8.58 13.85
N MET A 54 6.52 -9.01 15.00
CA MET A 54 5.30 -8.46 15.59
C MET A 54 5.60 -8.12 17.05
N SER A 55 5.25 -6.91 17.48
CA SER A 55 5.21 -6.62 18.91
C SER A 55 3.94 -7.26 19.53
N PRO A 56 3.97 -7.66 20.82
CA PRO A 56 2.79 -8.22 21.49
C PRO A 56 1.55 -7.31 21.49
N GLU A 57 1.73 -6.01 21.24
CA GLU A 57 0.72 -4.96 21.36
C GLU A 57 0.16 -4.50 19.99
N GLU A 58 0.78 -4.90 18.88
CA GLU A 58 0.37 -4.47 17.54
C GLU A 58 -0.62 -5.44 16.90
N SER A 59 -1.66 -4.91 16.24
CA SER A 59 -2.50 -5.66 15.31
C SER A 59 -2.00 -5.44 13.87
N SER A 60 -2.02 -6.50 13.06
CA SER A 60 -1.63 -6.40 11.64
C SER A 60 -2.60 -5.51 10.84
N HIS A 61 -2.13 -4.95 9.72
CA HIS A 61 -2.97 -4.13 8.84
C HIS A 61 -4.19 -4.90 8.29
N PRO A 62 -4.06 -6.17 7.85
CA PRO A 62 -5.22 -7.01 7.52
C PRO A 62 -6.20 -7.21 8.68
N ALA A 63 -5.71 -7.48 9.91
CA ALA A 63 -6.56 -7.64 11.08
C ALA A 63 -7.31 -6.35 11.45
N ARG A 64 -6.67 -5.18 11.32
CA ARG A 64 -7.33 -3.88 11.53
C ARG A 64 -8.45 -3.62 10.52
N ARG A 65 -8.27 -3.99 9.26
CA ARG A 65 -9.32 -3.88 8.22
C ARG A 65 -10.51 -4.79 8.53
N ALA A 66 -10.24 -6.03 8.94
CA ALA A 66 -11.30 -6.94 9.38
C ALA A 66 -12.03 -6.40 10.62
N LYS A 67 -11.29 -5.86 11.60
CA LYS A 67 -11.84 -5.24 12.81
C LYS A 67 -12.81 -4.10 12.50
N TYR A 68 -12.56 -3.30 11.47
CA TYR A 68 -13.43 -2.17 11.07
C TYR A 68 -14.37 -2.50 9.89
N LEU A 69 -14.69 -3.78 9.69
CA LEU A 69 -15.68 -4.24 8.71
C LEU A 69 -15.34 -3.86 7.26
N GLN A 70 -14.05 -3.68 6.95
CA GLN A 70 -13.57 -3.26 5.62
C GLN A 70 -13.21 -4.43 4.70
N SER A 71 -13.16 -5.65 5.24
CA SER A 71 -12.90 -6.88 4.50
C SER A 71 -13.69 -8.04 5.08
N ARG A 72 -13.91 -9.08 4.27
CA ARG A 72 -14.43 -10.36 4.78
C ARG A 72 -13.47 -10.88 5.85
N ARG A 73 -14.03 -11.47 6.90
CA ARG A 73 -13.24 -12.23 7.88
C ARG A 73 -12.60 -13.43 7.16
N TYR A 74 -11.38 -13.76 7.57
CA TYR A 74 -10.63 -14.91 7.13
C TYR A 74 -9.92 -15.51 8.36
N ASP A 75 -9.43 -16.73 8.28
CA ASP A 75 -8.69 -17.34 9.38
C ASP A 75 -7.30 -16.70 9.50
N GLU A 76 -7.09 -15.82 10.48
CA GLU A 76 -5.80 -15.13 10.61
C GLU A 76 -4.63 -16.10 10.88
N LYS A 77 -4.88 -17.27 11.48
CA LYS A 77 -3.84 -18.29 11.75
C LYS A 77 -3.15 -18.79 10.49
N SER A 78 -3.83 -18.69 9.35
CA SER A 78 -3.27 -19.07 8.06
C SER A 78 -2.32 -18.03 7.45
N LEU A 79 -2.23 -16.81 8.02
CA LEU A 79 -1.26 -15.78 7.63
C LEU A 79 -0.07 -15.67 8.58
N TYR A 80 -0.21 -16.16 9.82
CA TYR A 80 0.86 -16.16 10.81
C TYR A 80 1.81 -17.34 10.58
N TRP A 81 2.84 -17.09 9.79
CA TRP A 81 4.01 -17.96 9.74
C TRP A 81 5.11 -17.34 10.62
N ASP A 82 5.73 -18.16 11.46
CA ASP A 82 6.96 -17.85 12.21
C ASP A 82 7.06 -16.40 12.72
N VAL A 83 6.11 -16.00 13.58
CA VAL A 83 6.09 -14.64 14.16
C VAL A 83 7.32 -14.47 15.06
N LYS A 84 8.18 -13.53 14.69
CA LYS A 84 9.43 -13.22 15.41
C LYS A 84 9.23 -12.03 16.33
N THR A 85 10.00 -12.01 17.41
CA THR A 85 9.92 -10.93 18.43
C THR A 85 11.25 -10.21 18.65
N ASP A 86 12.39 -10.79 18.24
CA ASP A 86 13.73 -10.22 18.46
C ASP A 86 14.28 -9.54 17.18
N LEU A 87 13.60 -8.49 16.72
CA LEU A 87 13.96 -7.77 15.48
C LEU A 87 15.43 -7.33 15.47
N LEU A 88 15.88 -6.68 16.55
CA LEU A 88 17.23 -6.11 16.60
C LEU A 88 18.30 -7.19 16.79
N GLY A 89 18.03 -8.24 17.58
CA GLY A 89 18.96 -9.33 17.75
C GLY A 89 19.13 -10.15 16.47
N ASP A 90 18.03 -10.46 15.76
CA ASP A 90 18.10 -11.14 14.47
C ASP A 90 18.79 -10.29 13.39
N PHE A 91 18.58 -8.97 13.39
CA PHE A 91 19.29 -8.08 12.50
C PHE A 91 20.81 -8.10 12.76
N ARG A 92 21.23 -8.00 14.03
CA ARG A 92 22.65 -8.10 14.40
C ARG A 92 23.24 -9.45 14.00
N ARG A 93 22.56 -10.55 14.28
CA ARG A 93 22.97 -11.90 13.84
C ARG A 93 23.14 -11.99 12.32
N LYS A 94 22.21 -11.38 11.56
CA LYS A 94 22.31 -11.30 10.09
C LYS A 94 23.56 -10.53 9.64
N ILE A 95 23.83 -9.41 10.28
CA ILE A 95 25.00 -8.57 10.00
C ILE A 95 26.30 -9.31 10.33
N ASP A 96 26.36 -10.00 11.48
CA ASP A 96 27.54 -10.78 11.89
C ASP A 96 27.79 -11.97 10.96
N ALA A 97 26.73 -12.64 10.50
CA ALA A 97 26.86 -13.80 9.60
C ALA A 97 27.18 -13.41 8.14
N PHE A 98 26.59 -12.30 7.66
CA PHE A 98 26.72 -11.88 6.27
C PHE A 98 27.83 -10.85 6.04
N GLU A 99 28.32 -10.18 7.09
CA GLU A 99 29.39 -9.16 7.05
C GLU A 99 29.29 -8.20 5.84
N PRO A 100 28.19 -7.43 5.69
CA PRO A 100 27.96 -6.68 4.47
C PRO A 100 28.96 -5.54 4.27
N ASP A 101 29.27 -5.30 3.00
CA ASP A 101 30.02 -4.14 2.56
C ASP A 101 29.17 -2.88 2.49
N VAL A 102 27.87 -3.04 2.25
CA VAL A 102 26.91 -1.95 2.13
C VAL A 102 25.52 -2.41 2.61
N LEU A 103 24.84 -1.51 3.31
CA LEU A 103 23.42 -1.62 3.62
C LEU A 103 22.62 -0.78 2.61
N LEU A 104 21.61 -1.40 2.00
CA LEU A 104 20.71 -0.77 1.05
C LEU A 104 19.30 -0.77 1.66
N VAL A 105 18.90 0.35 2.25
CA VAL A 105 17.68 0.45 3.05
C VAL A 105 16.59 1.13 2.22
N SER A 106 15.51 0.41 1.91
CA SER A 106 14.37 0.96 1.16
C SER A 106 13.21 1.26 2.10
N ILE A 107 12.81 2.53 2.19
CA ILE A 107 11.82 2.98 3.17
C ILE A 107 10.69 3.81 2.55
N VAL A 108 9.52 3.64 3.15
CA VAL A 108 8.40 4.58 3.13
C VAL A 108 8.34 5.29 4.50
N GLU A 109 7.53 6.33 4.62
CA GLU A 109 7.62 7.23 5.78
C GLU A 109 7.24 6.57 7.11
N ASP A 110 6.24 5.70 7.11
CA ASP A 110 5.80 4.94 8.29
C ASP A 110 6.82 3.86 8.74
N THR A 111 7.68 3.40 7.83
CA THR A 111 8.78 2.47 8.16
C THR A 111 10.05 3.16 8.67
N TRP A 112 10.11 4.50 8.62
CA TRP A 112 11.30 5.26 8.98
C TRP A 112 11.77 5.04 10.43
N PRO A 113 10.89 5.05 11.46
CA PRO A 113 11.32 4.81 12.84
C PRO A 113 11.98 3.44 13.03
N GLN A 114 11.42 2.41 12.41
CA GLN A 114 11.96 1.04 12.46
C GLN A 114 13.30 0.94 11.72
N ALA A 115 13.44 1.62 10.58
CA ALA A 115 14.69 1.71 9.85
C ALA A 115 15.82 2.34 10.70
N LEU A 116 15.51 3.41 11.44
CA LEU A 116 16.46 4.04 12.35
C LEU A 116 16.91 3.09 13.47
N GLN A 117 15.97 2.36 14.10
CA GLN A 117 16.32 1.37 15.12
C GLN A 117 17.29 0.31 14.59
N LEU A 118 17.07 -0.18 13.38
CA LEU A 118 17.97 -1.14 12.73
C LEU A 118 19.35 -0.54 12.47
N ILE A 119 19.42 0.63 11.82
CA ILE A 119 20.67 1.32 11.49
C ILE A 119 21.47 1.64 12.76
N ASP A 120 20.82 2.21 13.78
CA ASP A 120 21.45 2.58 15.04
C ASP A 120 22.00 1.37 15.79
N SER A 121 21.34 0.20 15.67
CA SER A 121 21.77 -1.02 16.36
C SER A 121 23.13 -1.55 15.90
N VAL A 122 23.61 -1.12 14.72
CA VAL A 122 24.86 -1.57 14.09
C VAL A 122 25.81 -0.44 13.70
N LYS A 123 25.52 0.81 14.08
CA LYS A 123 26.32 1.98 13.68
C LYS A 123 27.80 1.93 14.08
N HIS A 124 28.11 1.23 15.17
CA HIS A 124 29.49 1.03 15.64
C HIS A 124 30.37 0.26 14.64
N LEU A 125 29.76 -0.45 13.69
CA LEU A 125 30.45 -1.17 12.61
C LEU A 125 30.79 -0.26 11.41
N ALA A 126 30.25 0.96 11.36
CA ALA A 126 30.49 1.95 10.30
C ALA A 126 30.30 1.40 8.87
N ILE A 127 29.24 0.60 8.68
CA ILE A 127 28.89 0.04 7.37
C ILE A 127 28.27 1.15 6.50
N PRO A 128 28.79 1.40 5.28
CA PRO A 128 28.16 2.31 4.33
C PRO A 128 26.67 1.98 4.17
N THR A 129 25.81 2.96 4.44
CA THR A 129 24.35 2.77 4.43
C THR A 129 23.72 3.76 3.47
N LEU A 130 23.14 3.26 2.38
CA LEU A 130 22.35 4.02 1.44
C LEU A 130 20.87 3.88 1.82
N VAL A 131 20.22 5.01 2.12
CA VAL A 131 18.79 5.05 2.43
C VAL A 131 18.04 5.63 1.22
N GLY A 132 17.09 4.89 0.67
CA GLY A 132 16.30 5.29 -0.50
C GLY A 132 14.83 4.91 -0.37
N GLY A 133 14.04 5.24 -1.38
CA GLY A 133 12.60 4.99 -1.41
C GLY A 133 11.78 6.27 -1.49
N VAL A 134 10.47 6.15 -1.30
CA VAL A 134 9.53 7.27 -1.45
C VAL A 134 9.81 8.37 -0.44
N PHE A 135 10.03 8.01 0.83
CA PHE A 135 10.24 9.01 1.87
C PHE A 135 11.55 9.79 1.70
N PRO A 136 12.72 9.16 1.47
CA PRO A 136 13.95 9.90 1.18
C PRO A 136 13.88 10.72 -0.12
N THR A 137 13.01 10.35 -1.07
CA THR A 137 12.80 11.16 -2.28
C THR A 137 12.06 12.46 -1.99
N PHE A 138 11.07 12.45 -1.08
CA PHE A 138 10.25 13.62 -0.75
C PHE A 138 10.69 14.38 0.50
N ALA A 139 11.54 13.80 1.34
CA ALA A 139 12.09 14.42 2.53
C ALA A 139 13.61 14.12 2.69
N PRO A 140 14.43 14.32 1.64
CA PRO A 140 15.86 13.99 1.70
C PRO A 140 16.60 14.78 2.77
N GLU A 141 16.20 16.03 3.05
CA GLU A 141 16.77 16.85 4.12
C GLU A 141 16.54 16.23 5.49
N LEU A 142 15.35 15.68 5.75
CA LEU A 142 15.01 15.06 7.02
C LEU A 142 15.84 13.80 7.23
N VAL A 143 15.94 12.95 6.20
CA VAL A 143 16.70 11.69 6.25
C VAL A 143 18.20 11.96 6.38
N ILE A 144 18.77 12.83 5.54
CA ILE A 144 20.20 13.16 5.59
C ILE A 144 20.55 13.94 6.85
N SER A 145 19.61 14.59 7.55
CA SER A 145 19.92 15.28 8.81
C SER A 145 20.29 14.32 9.94
N HIS A 146 19.88 13.05 9.85
CA HIS A 146 20.21 12.05 10.88
C HIS A 146 21.73 11.87 10.99
N PRO A 147 22.33 11.95 12.20
CA PRO A 147 23.78 11.92 12.37
C PRO A 147 24.47 10.72 11.73
N ASP A 148 23.82 9.55 11.82
CA ASP A 148 24.38 8.27 11.38
C ASP A 148 24.11 7.95 9.90
N ILE A 149 23.43 8.83 9.15
CA ILE A 149 23.17 8.64 7.72
C ILE A 149 24.03 9.58 6.88
N SER A 150 24.73 8.99 5.91
CA SER A 150 25.66 9.68 5.03
C SER A 150 25.34 9.57 3.54
N MET A 151 24.45 8.65 3.14
CA MET A 151 24.06 8.45 1.74
C MET A 151 22.54 8.35 1.64
N VAL A 152 21.94 9.23 0.85
CA VAL A 152 20.49 9.23 0.57
C VAL A 152 20.28 9.17 -0.94
N GLY A 153 19.50 8.17 -1.39
CA GLY A 153 19.08 8.03 -2.78
C GLY A 153 17.77 8.76 -3.03
N VAL A 154 17.74 9.64 -4.04
CA VAL A 154 16.60 10.46 -4.43
C VAL A 154 16.18 10.10 -5.86
N GLY A 155 14.94 9.61 -6.02
CA GLY A 155 14.38 9.17 -7.29
C GLY A 155 14.33 7.65 -7.44
N GLU A 156 14.42 7.17 -8.69
CA GLU A 156 14.41 5.74 -9.01
C GLU A 156 15.71 5.07 -8.58
N GLY A 157 15.61 3.94 -7.89
CA GLY A 157 16.74 3.34 -7.18
C GLY A 157 17.64 2.49 -8.06
N GLU A 158 17.14 1.97 -9.17
CA GLU A 158 17.79 0.95 -10.00
C GLU A 158 19.19 1.37 -10.47
N SER A 159 19.33 2.61 -10.97
CA SER A 159 20.64 3.16 -11.38
C SER A 159 21.50 3.56 -10.18
N ILE A 160 20.89 4.19 -9.17
CA ILE A 160 21.58 4.68 -7.96
C ILE A 160 22.27 3.52 -7.23
N ILE A 161 21.57 2.40 -7.01
CA ILE A 161 22.16 1.26 -6.28
C ILE A 161 23.33 0.64 -7.05
N SER A 162 23.23 0.58 -8.37
CA SER A 162 24.26 0.01 -9.25
C SER A 162 25.52 0.88 -9.16
N ASP A 163 25.37 2.20 -9.35
CA ASP A 163 26.47 3.15 -9.34
C ASP A 163 27.14 3.25 -7.97
N VAL A 164 26.34 3.35 -6.90
CA VAL A 164 26.87 3.43 -5.53
C VAL A 164 27.63 2.16 -5.17
N CYS A 165 27.05 0.98 -5.41
CA CYS A 165 27.72 -0.28 -5.07
C CYS A 165 29.01 -0.48 -5.87
N GLU A 166 29.00 -0.18 -7.17
CA GLU A 166 30.17 -0.35 -8.02
C GLU A 166 31.31 0.61 -7.64
N ARG A 167 30.99 1.86 -7.33
CA ARG A 167 31.98 2.84 -6.86
C ARG A 167 32.53 2.46 -5.48
N LEU A 168 31.68 2.04 -4.54
CA LEU A 168 32.12 1.54 -3.23
C LEU A 168 33.06 0.34 -3.39
N ARG A 169 32.71 -0.61 -4.26
CA ARG A 169 33.53 -1.80 -4.55
C ARG A 169 34.89 -1.45 -5.14
N LYS A 170 34.96 -0.45 -6.01
CA LYS A 170 36.20 0.03 -6.66
C LYS A 170 37.01 1.02 -5.80
N GLY A 171 36.46 1.44 -4.66
CA GLY A 171 37.05 2.51 -3.84
C GLY A 171 37.07 3.86 -4.57
N GLU A 172 36.09 4.10 -5.43
CA GLU A 172 35.95 5.34 -6.20
C GLU A 172 35.12 6.39 -5.43
N PRO A 173 35.34 7.69 -5.68
CA PRO A 173 34.52 8.75 -5.09
C PRO A 173 33.04 8.63 -5.46
N LEU A 174 32.17 9.10 -4.57
CA LEU A 174 30.71 9.13 -4.77
C LEU A 174 30.18 10.54 -5.06
N ASP A 175 31.06 11.54 -5.05
CA ASP A 175 30.76 12.98 -5.05
C ASP A 175 29.84 13.43 -6.18
N ASP A 176 29.98 12.84 -7.37
CA ASP A 176 29.26 13.18 -8.59
C ASP A 176 28.26 12.08 -9.02
N THR A 177 27.81 11.23 -8.08
CA THR A 177 26.85 10.16 -8.38
C THR A 177 25.44 10.74 -8.55
N PRO A 178 24.80 10.66 -9.74
CA PRO A 178 23.44 11.15 -9.93
C PRO A 178 22.45 10.46 -8.99
N GLY A 179 21.48 11.21 -8.48
CA GLY A 179 20.49 10.74 -7.51
C GLY A 179 21.01 10.55 -6.09
N LEU A 180 22.31 10.78 -5.82
CA LEU A 180 22.90 10.60 -4.50
C LEU A 180 23.09 11.93 -3.76
N TRP A 181 22.51 12.03 -2.57
CA TRP A 181 22.91 13.01 -1.57
C TRP A 181 23.95 12.40 -0.64
N LEU A 182 25.10 13.06 -0.52
CA LEU A 182 26.26 12.55 0.21
C LEU A 182 26.68 13.52 1.30
N LYS A 183 26.58 13.09 2.57
CA LYS A 183 27.12 13.82 3.71
C LYS A 183 28.60 13.48 3.90
N LYS A 184 29.43 14.51 3.89
CA LYS A 184 30.88 14.45 4.12
C LYS A 184 31.19 14.43 5.61
N GLN A 185 32.45 14.12 5.94
CA GLN A 185 32.91 14.01 7.33
C GLN A 185 32.89 15.35 8.07
N ASP A 186 33.03 16.45 7.35
CA ASP A 186 32.90 17.82 7.87
C ASP A 186 31.44 18.27 8.05
N GLY A 187 30.47 17.38 7.74
CA GLY A 187 29.04 17.67 7.80
C GLY A 187 28.46 18.29 6.52
N THR A 188 29.30 18.64 5.54
CA THR A 188 28.83 19.23 4.28
C THR A 188 28.02 18.21 3.48
N VAL A 189 26.86 18.62 2.95
CA VAL A 189 26.00 17.74 2.12
C VAL A 189 26.15 18.11 0.64
N VAL A 190 26.71 17.18 -0.15
CA VAL A 190 26.71 17.25 -1.61
C VAL A 190 25.37 16.73 -2.12
N ARG A 191 24.61 17.58 -2.81
CA ARG A 191 23.26 17.27 -3.31
C ARG A 191 23.31 17.12 -4.83
N ASN A 192 23.54 15.90 -5.31
CA ASN A 192 23.55 15.67 -6.76
C ASN A 192 22.14 15.78 -7.34
N ALA A 193 22.07 16.17 -8.61
CA ALA A 193 20.83 16.14 -9.37
C ALA A 193 20.29 14.71 -9.47
N MET A 194 18.96 14.56 -9.57
CA MET A 194 18.33 13.24 -9.72
C MET A 194 18.88 12.48 -10.93
N ALA A 195 18.97 11.17 -10.81
CA ALA A 195 19.35 10.30 -11.92
C ALA A 195 18.27 10.34 -13.03
N PRO A 196 18.64 10.09 -14.30
CA PRO A 196 17.67 9.85 -15.36
C PRO A 196 16.67 8.76 -14.97
N LEU A 197 15.43 8.91 -15.43
CA LEU A 197 14.42 7.86 -15.27
C LEU A 197 14.87 6.60 -16.00
N VAL A 198 14.64 5.44 -15.38
CA VAL A 198 14.96 4.15 -15.98
C VAL A 198 13.89 3.74 -16.97
N ASP A 199 14.29 3.03 -18.03
CA ASP A 199 13.33 2.31 -18.85
C ASP A 199 12.89 1.06 -18.08
N ILE A 200 11.65 1.07 -17.58
CA ILE A 200 11.04 -0.04 -16.84
C ILE A 200 10.85 -1.32 -17.67
N SER A 201 11.19 -1.28 -18.97
CA SER A 201 11.23 -2.42 -19.88
C SER A 201 12.64 -2.99 -20.06
N GLU A 202 13.66 -2.47 -19.36
CA GLU A 202 15.05 -2.92 -19.42
C GLU A 202 15.24 -4.38 -18.96
N LYS A 203 16.50 -4.83 -18.95
CA LYS A 203 16.88 -6.24 -18.77
C LYS A 203 16.52 -6.80 -17.40
N ALA A 204 16.39 -5.96 -16.37
CA ALA A 204 16.13 -6.43 -15.03
C ALA A 204 14.76 -7.13 -14.96
N LEU A 205 14.73 -8.33 -14.39
CA LEU A 205 13.49 -9.05 -14.10
C LEU A 205 13.41 -9.22 -12.58
N PRO A 206 12.26 -8.98 -11.94
CA PRO A 206 12.14 -9.15 -10.49
C PRO A 206 12.60 -10.54 -10.04
N ASP A 207 13.63 -10.59 -9.18
CA ASP A 207 14.10 -11.81 -8.54
C ASP A 207 13.65 -11.86 -7.08
N PHE A 208 12.59 -12.62 -6.80
CA PHE A 208 12.09 -12.80 -5.45
C PHE A 208 12.73 -13.95 -4.68
N SER A 209 13.82 -14.54 -5.15
CA SER A 209 14.46 -15.70 -4.49
C SER A 209 14.99 -15.43 -3.07
N LEU A 210 15.10 -14.16 -2.67
CA LEU A 210 15.51 -13.78 -1.30
C LEU A 210 14.33 -13.65 -0.33
N PHE A 211 13.08 -13.72 -0.81
CA PHE A 211 11.90 -13.65 0.05
C PHE A 211 11.48 -15.04 0.52
N ASP A 212 10.99 -15.10 1.76
CA ASP A 212 10.34 -16.30 2.28
C ASP A 212 9.06 -16.61 1.48
N GLU A 213 8.80 -17.90 1.23
CA GLU A 213 7.62 -18.34 0.47
C GLU A 213 6.31 -17.84 1.09
N ALA A 214 6.27 -17.70 2.41
CA ALA A 214 5.08 -17.28 3.09
C ALA A 214 4.71 -15.80 2.82
N ARG A 215 5.64 -14.99 2.26
CA ARG A 215 5.37 -13.62 1.81
C ARG A 215 4.39 -13.53 0.64
N PHE A 216 4.25 -14.60 -0.13
CA PHE A 216 3.40 -14.63 -1.32
C PHE A 216 1.94 -14.96 -1.00
N TYR A 217 1.59 -15.45 0.19
CA TYR A 217 0.19 -15.76 0.50
C TYR A 217 -0.57 -14.50 0.94
N ARG A 218 -1.71 -14.23 0.30
CA ARG A 218 -2.53 -13.04 0.58
C ARG A 218 -4.02 -13.39 0.62
N PRO A 219 -4.80 -12.82 1.57
CA PRO A 219 -6.25 -12.94 1.55
C PRO A 219 -6.84 -12.03 0.45
N MET A 220 -7.58 -12.61 -0.50
CA MET A 220 -8.33 -11.93 -1.54
C MET A 220 -9.76 -12.48 -1.56
N GLY A 221 -10.75 -11.61 -1.31
CA GLY A 221 -12.17 -12.03 -1.33
C GLY A 221 -12.57 -13.06 -0.26
N GLY A 222 -11.78 -13.22 0.81
CA GLY A 222 -12.02 -14.21 1.86
C GLY A 222 -11.33 -15.57 1.62
N GLN A 223 -10.56 -15.71 0.53
CA GLN A 223 -9.73 -16.87 0.23
C GLN A 223 -8.25 -16.46 0.24
N ILE A 224 -7.33 -17.39 0.51
CA ILE A 224 -5.90 -17.14 0.46
C ILE A 224 -5.34 -17.68 -0.85
N PHE A 225 -4.56 -16.85 -1.53
CA PHE A 225 -3.89 -17.20 -2.77
C PHE A 225 -2.40 -16.98 -2.65
N LYS A 226 -1.62 -17.89 -3.24
CA LYS A 226 -0.22 -17.60 -3.58
C LYS A 226 -0.19 -16.55 -4.69
N THR A 227 0.20 -15.34 -4.30
CA THR A 227 0.04 -14.10 -5.03
C THR A 227 1.38 -13.51 -5.41
N ILE A 228 1.57 -13.19 -6.69
CA ILE A 228 2.77 -12.49 -7.17
C ILE A 228 2.44 -11.03 -7.53
N PRO A 229 3.26 -10.04 -7.12
CA PRO A 229 3.06 -8.66 -7.54
C PRO A 229 3.51 -8.44 -8.98
N LEU A 230 2.84 -7.53 -9.68
CA LEU A 230 3.19 -7.13 -11.04
C LEU A 230 3.01 -5.62 -11.23
N GLU A 231 4.05 -4.94 -11.71
CA GLU A 231 3.98 -3.57 -12.24
C GLU A 231 3.91 -3.63 -13.76
N THR A 232 2.79 -3.16 -14.32
CA THR A 232 2.63 -3.05 -15.77
C THR A 232 2.99 -1.65 -16.26
N TYR A 233 2.90 -0.65 -15.39
CA TYR A 233 3.40 0.69 -15.67
C TYR A 233 3.68 1.46 -14.37
N ARG A 234 4.57 2.45 -14.45
CA ARG A 234 5.03 3.23 -13.30
C ARG A 234 4.52 4.66 -13.37
N GLY A 235 4.01 5.18 -12.26
CA GLY A 235 3.47 6.55 -12.13
C GLY A 235 1.97 6.65 -12.41
N CYS A 236 1.42 7.86 -12.38
CA CYS A 236 -0.01 8.11 -12.56
C CYS A 236 -0.23 9.44 -13.29
N PRO A 237 -1.12 9.52 -14.31
CA PRO A 237 -1.37 10.78 -15.02
C PRO A 237 -2.28 11.76 -14.26
N PHE A 238 -2.84 11.35 -13.13
CA PHE A 238 -3.75 12.17 -12.33
C PHE A 238 -3.01 13.08 -11.34
N THR A 239 -3.72 14.05 -10.75
CA THR A 239 -3.15 15.14 -9.95
C THR A 239 -3.68 15.20 -8.51
N CYS A 240 -4.11 14.07 -7.96
CA CYS A 240 -4.74 13.99 -6.63
C CYS A 240 -3.87 14.60 -5.52
N THR A 241 -4.40 15.57 -4.79
CA THR A 241 -3.63 16.38 -3.81
C THR A 241 -3.13 15.59 -2.59
N PHE A 242 -3.76 14.46 -2.27
CA PHE A 242 -3.42 13.57 -1.17
C PHE A 242 -2.41 12.47 -1.55
N CYS A 243 -2.06 12.34 -2.84
CA CYS A 243 -1.26 11.24 -3.37
C CYS A 243 0.19 11.68 -3.63
N ASN A 244 1.13 10.74 -3.52
CA ASN A 244 2.55 10.97 -3.84
C ASN A 244 2.88 10.85 -5.34
N SER A 245 2.09 10.12 -6.13
CA SER A 245 2.34 9.92 -7.57
C SER A 245 2.38 11.24 -8.35
N PRO A 246 1.49 12.23 -8.13
CA PRO A 246 1.62 13.55 -8.74
C PRO A 246 2.91 14.27 -8.33
N GLY A 247 3.38 14.05 -7.08
CA GLY A 247 4.65 14.55 -6.60
C GLY A 247 5.83 14.01 -7.41
N GLN A 248 5.81 12.72 -7.76
CA GLN A 248 6.85 12.10 -8.60
C GLN A 248 6.86 12.71 -10.02
N VAL A 249 5.67 12.92 -10.60
CA VAL A 249 5.53 13.59 -11.91
C VAL A 249 6.10 15.02 -11.86
N LYS A 250 5.80 15.76 -10.78
CA LYS A 250 6.33 17.11 -10.56
C LYS A 250 7.85 17.09 -10.43
N LEU A 251 8.42 16.22 -9.60
CA LEU A 251 9.88 16.07 -9.44
C LEU A 251 10.57 15.75 -10.76
N ALA A 252 10.06 14.78 -11.53
CA ALA A 252 10.63 14.42 -12.82
C ALA A 252 10.59 15.57 -13.83
N ARG A 253 9.48 16.31 -13.90
CA ARG A 253 9.33 17.48 -14.77
C ARG A 253 10.29 18.60 -14.36
N ASP A 254 10.30 18.95 -13.08
CA ASP A 254 11.11 20.05 -12.54
C ASP A 254 12.62 19.72 -12.64
N GLY A 255 12.98 18.43 -12.58
CA GLY A 255 14.33 17.93 -12.84
C GLY A 255 14.68 17.72 -14.32
N GLY A 256 13.78 18.01 -15.26
CA GLY A 256 14.03 17.84 -16.70
C GLY A 256 14.19 16.38 -17.15
N LEU A 257 13.66 15.42 -16.40
CA LEU A 257 13.84 13.98 -16.63
C LEU A 257 12.84 13.36 -17.62
N GLY A 258 11.95 14.19 -18.18
CA GLY A 258 10.93 13.76 -19.13
C GLY A 258 9.61 13.32 -18.47
N MET A 259 8.83 12.52 -19.19
CA MET A 259 7.55 12.03 -18.69
C MET A 259 7.81 10.97 -17.62
N PHE A 260 7.35 11.22 -16.38
CA PHE A 260 7.31 10.18 -15.35
C PHE A 260 6.41 9.07 -15.87
N THR A 261 5.08 9.11 -15.90
CA THR A 261 4.25 7.95 -16.31
C THR A 261 4.73 7.15 -17.56
N ARG A 262 5.28 5.93 -17.36
CA ARG A 262 5.82 5.05 -18.43
C ARG A 262 5.18 3.67 -18.35
N ARG A 263 4.92 3.04 -19.49
CA ARG A 263 4.38 1.67 -19.59
C ARG A 263 5.46 0.66 -19.92
N LYS A 264 5.40 -0.51 -19.29
CA LYS A 264 6.27 -1.63 -19.62
C LYS A 264 5.82 -2.21 -20.95
N ARG A 265 6.76 -2.49 -21.85
CA ARG A 265 6.45 -3.16 -23.12
C ARG A 265 5.81 -4.53 -22.86
N PHE A 266 4.78 -4.88 -23.62
CA PHE A 266 4.02 -6.11 -23.39
C PHE A 266 4.83 -7.39 -23.62
N ASP A 267 5.81 -7.39 -24.53
CA ASP A 267 6.69 -8.54 -24.72
C ASP A 267 7.60 -8.77 -23.50
N ARG A 268 8.05 -7.69 -22.86
CA ARG A 268 8.81 -7.74 -21.60
C ARG A 268 7.92 -8.16 -20.43
N LEU A 269 6.71 -7.63 -20.35
CA LEU A 269 5.73 -8.01 -19.33
C LEU A 269 5.35 -9.49 -19.43
N ALA A 270 5.15 -10.01 -20.65
CA ALA A 270 4.89 -11.43 -20.88
C ALA A 270 6.09 -12.30 -20.47
N GLN A 271 7.32 -11.88 -20.77
CA GLN A 271 8.52 -12.59 -20.31
C GLN A 271 8.64 -12.61 -18.78
N GLU A 272 8.35 -11.48 -18.13
CA GLU A 272 8.34 -11.37 -16.67
C GLU A 272 7.31 -12.32 -16.07
N LEU A 273 6.07 -12.31 -16.57
CA LEU A 273 5.02 -13.23 -16.14
C LEU A 273 5.42 -14.70 -16.31
N ARG A 274 5.94 -15.11 -17.48
CA ARG A 274 6.44 -16.49 -17.69
C ARG A 274 7.50 -16.87 -16.66
N THR A 275 8.47 -15.98 -16.42
CA THR A 275 9.56 -16.22 -15.46
C THR A 275 9.03 -16.36 -14.03
N LEU A 276 8.08 -15.50 -13.65
CA LEU A 276 7.48 -15.54 -12.32
C LEU A 276 6.61 -16.79 -12.12
N ILE A 277 5.88 -17.21 -13.16
CA ILE A 277 5.11 -18.46 -13.14
C ILE A 277 6.02 -19.66 -12.99
N GLU A 278 7.07 -19.75 -13.82
CA GLU A 278 8.04 -20.86 -13.77
C GLU A 278 8.74 -20.99 -12.41
N ARG A 279 9.03 -19.85 -11.74
CA ARG A 279 9.79 -19.85 -10.49
C ARG A 279 8.95 -19.98 -9.23
N HIS A 280 7.73 -19.47 -9.26
CA HIS A 280 6.92 -19.31 -8.05
C HIS A 280 5.59 -20.05 -8.08
N ASP A 281 5.14 -20.54 -9.25
CA ASP A 281 3.83 -21.21 -9.43
C ASP A 281 2.68 -20.45 -8.73
N PRO A 282 2.45 -19.16 -9.07
CA PRO A 282 1.45 -18.34 -8.41
C PRO A 282 0.04 -18.72 -8.85
N GLU A 283 -0.90 -18.65 -7.93
CA GLU A 283 -2.33 -18.83 -8.17
C GLU A 283 -3.01 -17.52 -8.55
N PHE A 284 -2.37 -16.37 -8.26
CA PHE A 284 -2.98 -15.05 -8.39
C PHE A 284 -1.94 -13.96 -8.73
N VAL A 285 -2.36 -12.96 -9.50
CA VAL A 285 -1.53 -11.78 -9.82
C VAL A 285 -2.08 -10.51 -9.16
N TYR A 286 -1.25 -9.82 -8.38
CA TYR A 286 -1.57 -8.53 -7.78
C TYR A 286 -0.96 -7.39 -8.60
N ILE A 287 -1.77 -6.80 -9.47
CA ILE A 287 -1.34 -5.66 -10.28
C ILE A 287 -1.49 -4.39 -9.44
N TYR A 288 -0.36 -3.80 -9.07
CA TYR A 288 -0.33 -2.68 -8.12
C TYR A 288 -0.14 -1.31 -8.77
N ASP A 289 -0.32 -1.21 -10.09
CA ASP A 289 -0.34 0.06 -10.80
C ASP A 289 -1.24 1.10 -10.07
N ASP A 290 -0.82 2.36 -10.06
CA ASP A 290 -1.53 3.44 -9.37
C ASP A 290 -2.99 3.62 -9.85
N SER A 291 -3.23 3.37 -11.13
CA SER A 291 -4.58 3.38 -11.73
C SER A 291 -4.59 2.58 -13.03
N PHE A 292 -4.66 1.26 -12.94
CA PHE A 292 -4.53 0.29 -14.03
C PHE A 292 -5.14 0.72 -15.39
N MET A 293 -6.39 1.19 -15.41
CA MET A 293 -7.10 1.59 -16.63
C MET A 293 -6.79 3.02 -17.12
N ALA A 294 -5.85 3.73 -16.51
CA ALA A 294 -5.35 5.03 -16.96
C ALA A 294 -4.33 4.89 -18.11
N ARG A 295 -4.72 4.12 -19.11
CA ARG A 295 -3.98 3.84 -20.34
C ARG A 295 -4.90 4.07 -21.54
N PRO A 296 -4.34 4.39 -22.72
CA PRO A 296 -5.09 4.39 -23.97
C PRO A 296 -5.83 3.06 -24.17
N ASP A 297 -6.97 3.12 -24.86
CA ASP A 297 -7.81 1.93 -25.06
C ASP A 297 -7.07 0.86 -25.87
N GLU A 298 -6.20 1.26 -26.82
CA GLU A 298 -5.35 0.33 -27.58
C GLU A 298 -4.40 -0.45 -26.67
N GLU A 299 -3.80 0.21 -25.68
CA GLU A 299 -2.93 -0.45 -24.69
C GLU A 299 -3.73 -1.35 -23.75
N HIS A 300 -4.97 -1.00 -23.43
CA HIS A 300 -5.87 -1.84 -22.63
C HIS A 300 -6.18 -3.16 -23.34
N TYR A 301 -6.58 -3.10 -24.61
CA TYR A 301 -6.89 -4.32 -25.37
C TYR A 301 -5.63 -5.12 -25.69
N ALA A 302 -4.50 -4.47 -25.95
CA ALA A 302 -3.21 -5.16 -26.13
C ALA A 302 -2.75 -5.88 -24.85
N PHE A 303 -2.96 -5.28 -23.66
CA PHE A 303 -2.76 -5.99 -22.39
C PHE A 303 -3.63 -7.24 -22.31
N CYS A 304 -4.93 -7.11 -22.60
CA CYS A 304 -5.85 -8.25 -22.55
C CYS A 304 -5.38 -9.36 -23.50
N GLU A 305 -5.06 -9.02 -24.74
CA GLU A 305 -4.58 -9.99 -25.73
C GLU A 305 -3.30 -10.71 -25.27
N MET A 306 -2.32 -9.97 -24.78
CA MET A 306 -1.10 -10.56 -24.21
C MET A 306 -1.42 -11.48 -23.02
N TYR A 307 -2.34 -11.06 -22.13
CA TYR A 307 -2.63 -11.79 -20.90
C TYR A 307 -3.47 -13.06 -21.11
N ARG A 308 -4.11 -13.23 -22.29
CA ARG A 308 -4.89 -14.43 -22.65
C ARG A 308 -4.09 -15.73 -22.55
N GLU A 309 -2.76 -15.68 -22.68
CA GLU A 309 -1.91 -16.87 -22.58
C GLU A 309 -1.79 -17.39 -21.13
N PHE A 310 -1.95 -16.53 -20.12
CA PHE A 310 -1.74 -16.87 -18.71
C PHE A 310 -3.04 -17.22 -17.99
N LYS A 311 -4.09 -16.40 -18.18
CA LYS A 311 -5.40 -16.52 -17.52
C LYS A 311 -5.36 -16.74 -16.01
N LEU A 312 -4.31 -16.29 -15.33
CA LEU A 312 -4.30 -16.26 -13.87
C LEU A 312 -5.32 -15.23 -13.39
N PRO A 313 -6.07 -15.51 -12.32
CA PRO A 313 -6.92 -14.50 -11.72
C PRO A 313 -6.06 -13.33 -11.23
N PHE A 314 -6.50 -12.11 -11.47
CA PHE A 314 -5.79 -10.93 -11.03
C PHE A 314 -6.67 -9.87 -10.38
N TRP A 315 -6.04 -9.05 -9.56
CA TRP A 315 -6.62 -7.84 -8.98
C TRP A 315 -5.91 -6.61 -9.53
N CYS A 316 -6.68 -5.55 -9.76
CA CYS A 316 -6.13 -4.23 -10.06
C CYS A 316 -7.04 -3.11 -9.50
N GLN A 317 -6.49 -1.91 -9.42
CA GLN A 317 -7.23 -0.72 -8.98
C GLN A 317 -7.24 0.37 -10.04
N THR A 318 -8.30 1.16 -10.11
CA THR A 318 -8.37 2.31 -11.02
C THR A 318 -9.37 3.36 -10.57
N ARG A 319 -9.45 4.46 -11.33
CA ARG A 319 -10.44 5.51 -11.14
C ARG A 319 -11.74 5.17 -11.86
N VAL A 320 -12.86 5.46 -11.22
CA VAL A 320 -14.19 5.08 -11.72
C VAL A 320 -14.51 5.71 -13.10
N GLU A 321 -13.99 6.90 -13.39
CA GLU A 321 -14.23 7.59 -14.65
C GLU A 321 -13.54 6.96 -15.87
N THR A 322 -12.55 6.08 -15.67
CA THR A 322 -11.77 5.49 -16.79
C THR A 322 -12.44 4.24 -17.39
N VAL A 323 -13.51 3.73 -16.77
CA VAL A 323 -14.12 2.46 -17.13
C VAL A 323 -15.15 2.57 -18.27
N SER A 324 -15.27 1.52 -19.06
CA SER A 324 -16.35 1.30 -20.03
C SER A 324 -16.76 -0.17 -20.01
N ALA A 325 -17.97 -0.48 -20.48
CA ALA A 325 -18.49 -1.85 -20.43
C ALA A 325 -17.63 -2.81 -21.27
N GLU A 326 -17.19 -2.35 -22.45
CA GLU A 326 -16.30 -3.09 -23.34
C GLU A 326 -14.96 -3.40 -22.68
N LYS A 327 -14.33 -2.40 -22.04
CA LYS A 327 -13.04 -2.60 -21.36
C LYS A 327 -13.15 -3.56 -20.18
N LEU A 328 -14.22 -3.48 -19.40
CA LEU A 328 -14.45 -4.40 -18.29
C LEU A 328 -14.74 -5.82 -18.79
N GLY A 329 -15.51 -5.97 -19.86
CA GLY A 329 -15.73 -7.26 -20.52
C GLY A 329 -14.41 -7.90 -20.97
N ALA A 330 -13.56 -7.14 -21.66
CA ALA A 330 -12.25 -7.61 -22.08
C ALA A 330 -11.35 -8.05 -20.91
N LEU A 331 -11.37 -7.31 -19.79
CA LEU A 331 -10.63 -7.70 -18.58
C LEU A 331 -11.18 -8.97 -17.94
N LYS A 332 -12.51 -9.12 -17.89
CA LYS A 332 -13.17 -10.32 -17.37
C LYS A 332 -12.76 -11.56 -18.15
N ASP A 333 -12.72 -11.46 -19.47
CA ASP A 333 -12.37 -12.56 -20.38
C ASP A 333 -10.94 -13.09 -20.18
N VAL A 334 -10.06 -12.29 -19.58
CA VAL A 334 -8.65 -12.63 -19.38
C VAL A 334 -8.29 -12.88 -17.92
N GLY A 335 -9.25 -12.82 -16.99
CA GLY A 335 -9.05 -13.24 -15.60
C GLY A 335 -9.14 -12.13 -14.56
N ALA A 336 -9.72 -10.96 -14.87
CA ALA A 336 -9.97 -9.96 -13.83
C ALA A 336 -10.92 -10.51 -12.77
N PHE A 337 -10.36 -10.84 -11.61
CA PHE A 337 -11.06 -11.51 -10.53
C PHE A 337 -11.75 -10.51 -9.60
N ARG A 338 -11.09 -9.38 -9.33
CA ARG A 338 -11.63 -8.33 -8.48
C ARG A 338 -10.97 -6.99 -8.80
N MET A 339 -11.71 -5.90 -8.64
CA MET A 339 -11.17 -4.55 -8.82
C MET A 339 -11.41 -3.66 -7.60
N SER A 340 -10.67 -2.56 -7.51
CA SER A 340 -10.90 -1.52 -6.51
C SER A 340 -11.01 -0.14 -7.15
N TYR A 341 -11.94 0.66 -6.64
CA TYR A 341 -12.24 2.00 -7.17
C TYR A 341 -12.21 3.05 -6.07
N GLY A 342 -11.41 4.09 -6.27
CA GLY A 342 -11.34 5.22 -5.35
C GLY A 342 -12.53 6.16 -5.51
N ILE A 343 -13.41 6.23 -4.51
CA ILE A 343 -14.39 7.32 -4.33
C ILE A 343 -13.69 8.50 -3.66
N GLU A 344 -12.92 8.21 -2.62
CA GLU A 344 -12.22 9.10 -1.68
C GLU A 344 -13.13 10.00 -0.87
N HIS A 345 -14.08 10.68 -1.50
CA HIS A 345 -14.99 11.62 -0.85
C HIS A 345 -16.32 11.71 -1.60
N GLY A 346 -17.47 11.79 -0.94
CA GLY A 346 -18.80 11.80 -1.56
C GLY A 346 -19.30 13.17 -2.02
N ASN A 347 -18.75 14.26 -1.47
CA ASN A 347 -19.07 15.62 -1.92
C ASN A 347 -18.30 15.99 -3.19
N GLU A 348 -19.02 16.31 -4.26
CA GLU A 348 -18.47 16.65 -5.58
C GLU A 348 -17.63 17.93 -5.57
N GLN A 349 -18.10 18.98 -4.89
CA GLN A 349 -17.39 20.25 -4.81
C GLN A 349 -16.06 20.06 -4.06
N PHE A 350 -16.08 19.35 -2.93
CA PHE A 350 -14.88 19.03 -2.17
C PHE A 350 -13.88 18.21 -2.99
N ARG A 351 -14.33 17.15 -3.69
CA ARG A 351 -13.47 16.37 -4.59
C ARG A 351 -12.81 17.24 -5.66
N LYS A 352 -13.57 18.15 -6.27
CA LYS A 352 -13.08 19.04 -7.33
C LYS A 352 -12.07 20.06 -6.79
N GLU A 353 -12.42 20.78 -5.74
CA GLU A 353 -11.68 21.93 -5.24
C GLU A 353 -10.50 21.55 -4.34
N ARG A 354 -10.63 20.47 -3.55
CA ARG A 354 -9.62 20.05 -2.58
C ARG A 354 -8.81 18.84 -3.03
N LEU A 355 -9.43 17.89 -3.73
CA LEU A 355 -8.75 16.65 -4.14
C LEU A 355 -8.28 16.67 -5.60
N TYR A 356 -8.63 17.70 -6.36
CA TYR A 356 -8.39 17.82 -7.80
C TYR A 356 -8.93 16.61 -8.59
N ARG A 357 -10.08 16.10 -8.16
CA ARG A 357 -10.85 15.04 -8.82
C ARG A 357 -12.14 15.62 -9.38
N ASN A 358 -12.08 16.09 -10.62
CA ASN A 358 -13.22 16.71 -11.31
C ASN A 358 -14.15 15.65 -11.91
N VAL A 359 -14.92 14.99 -11.04
CA VAL A 359 -15.89 13.96 -11.42
C VAL A 359 -17.22 14.17 -10.69
N THR A 360 -18.32 14.11 -11.42
CA THR A 360 -19.65 14.33 -10.85
C THR A 360 -20.16 13.09 -10.12
N ASN A 361 -20.98 13.28 -9.09
CA ASN A 361 -21.61 12.15 -8.39
C ASN A 361 -22.48 11.31 -9.34
N GLN A 362 -23.21 11.98 -10.23
CA GLN A 362 -24.08 11.32 -11.20
C GLN A 362 -23.31 10.38 -12.13
N MET A 363 -22.18 10.84 -12.68
CA MET A 363 -21.32 10.01 -13.52
C MET A 363 -20.78 8.81 -12.73
N MET A 364 -20.33 9.00 -11.49
CA MET A 364 -19.84 7.90 -10.68
C MET A 364 -20.93 6.85 -10.41
N PHE A 365 -22.18 7.27 -10.12
CA PHE A 365 -23.29 6.34 -9.95
C PHE A 365 -23.55 5.51 -11.22
N GLU A 366 -23.62 6.15 -12.39
CA GLU A 366 -23.79 5.46 -13.68
C GLU A 366 -22.65 4.47 -13.96
N LYS A 367 -21.41 4.85 -13.64
CA LYS A 367 -20.26 3.95 -13.81
C LYS A 367 -20.28 2.79 -12.82
N PHE A 368 -20.73 2.97 -11.58
CA PHE A 368 -20.84 1.86 -10.62
C PHE A 368 -21.91 0.84 -11.02
N GLU A 369 -23.03 1.29 -11.60
CA GLU A 369 -24.02 0.38 -12.20
C GLU A 369 -23.41 -0.42 -13.36
N LEU A 370 -22.63 0.24 -14.22
CA LEU A 370 -21.92 -0.40 -15.32
C LEU A 370 -20.88 -1.42 -14.80
N ILE A 371 -20.09 -1.06 -13.77
CA ILE A 371 -19.12 -1.95 -13.13
C ILE A 371 -19.83 -3.17 -12.53
N HIS A 372 -20.93 -2.95 -11.81
CA HIS A 372 -21.73 -4.02 -11.23
C HIS A 372 -22.27 -4.97 -12.32
N GLY A 373 -22.81 -4.41 -13.41
CA GLY A 373 -23.31 -5.16 -14.56
C GLY A 373 -22.25 -5.99 -15.29
N ALA A 374 -20.96 -5.60 -15.21
CA ALA A 374 -19.87 -6.42 -15.75
C ALA A 374 -19.66 -7.72 -14.95
N GLY A 375 -20.16 -7.80 -13.72
CA GLY A 375 -20.06 -8.98 -12.86
C GLY A 375 -18.65 -9.29 -12.41
N ILE A 376 -17.79 -8.26 -12.28
CA ILE A 376 -16.50 -8.34 -11.60
C ILE A 376 -16.72 -7.79 -10.18
N PRO A 377 -16.52 -8.58 -9.12
CA PRO A 377 -16.60 -8.09 -7.75
C PRO A 377 -15.67 -6.90 -7.52
N PHE A 378 -16.12 -5.89 -6.78
CA PHE A 378 -15.30 -4.70 -6.55
C PHE A 378 -15.50 -4.05 -5.19
N THR A 379 -14.39 -3.49 -4.73
CA THR A 379 -14.30 -2.70 -3.50
C THR A 379 -14.30 -1.20 -3.84
N VAL A 380 -14.93 -0.39 -2.99
CA VAL A 380 -14.81 1.07 -3.06
C VAL A 380 -13.93 1.60 -1.94
N ASN A 381 -13.11 2.61 -2.23
CA ASN A 381 -12.19 3.20 -1.25
C ASN A 381 -12.61 4.63 -0.91
N ASN A 382 -12.59 4.96 0.38
CA ASN A 382 -12.94 6.25 0.94
C ASN A 382 -11.82 6.75 1.86
N VAL A 383 -11.73 8.07 2.00
CA VAL A 383 -10.79 8.74 2.90
C VAL A 383 -11.57 9.67 3.82
N VAL A 384 -11.25 9.64 5.11
CA VAL A 384 -11.79 10.54 6.14
C VAL A 384 -10.65 11.30 6.83
N GLY A 385 -10.96 12.43 7.43
CA GLY A 385 -9.98 13.31 8.08
C GLY A 385 -9.18 14.16 7.10
N LEU A 386 -9.73 14.44 5.91
CA LEU A 386 -9.06 15.31 4.94
C LEU A 386 -9.02 16.76 5.47
N PRO A 387 -7.97 17.55 5.16
CA PRO A 387 -7.96 18.98 5.47
C PRO A 387 -9.23 19.68 5.02
N TYR A 388 -9.82 20.48 5.90
CA TYR A 388 -11.10 21.18 5.72
C TYR A 388 -12.36 20.29 5.70
N GLU A 389 -12.25 18.98 5.94
CA GLU A 389 -13.41 18.10 6.05
C GLU A 389 -14.15 18.36 7.37
N THR A 390 -15.45 18.64 7.25
CA THR A 390 -16.36 18.76 8.38
C THR A 390 -17.15 17.46 8.54
N ARG A 391 -17.81 17.29 9.68
CA ARG A 391 -18.69 16.14 9.88
C ARG A 391 -19.77 16.02 8.81
N ALA A 392 -20.36 17.13 8.36
CA ALA A 392 -21.34 17.12 7.28
C ALA A 392 -20.75 16.58 5.96
N LEU A 393 -19.51 16.98 5.62
CA LEU A 393 -18.81 16.50 4.42
C LEU A 393 -18.47 15.01 4.51
N ALA A 394 -18.05 14.52 5.68
CA ALA A 394 -17.85 13.09 5.89
C ALA A 394 -19.17 12.31 5.72
N PHE A 395 -20.31 12.88 6.15
CA PHE A 395 -21.62 12.29 5.94
C PHE A 395 -22.07 12.30 4.48
N ASP A 396 -21.63 13.26 3.65
CA ASP A 396 -21.82 13.18 2.20
C ASP A 396 -21.12 11.94 1.61
N SER A 397 -19.94 11.58 2.12
CA SER A 397 -19.23 10.34 1.76
C SER A 397 -20.00 9.09 2.19
N ILE A 398 -20.55 9.08 3.39
CA ILE A 398 -21.39 8.00 3.89
C ILE A 398 -22.65 7.82 3.02
N GLU A 399 -23.37 8.91 2.74
CA GLU A 399 -24.60 8.86 1.94
C GLU A 399 -24.33 8.46 0.49
N PHE A 400 -23.19 8.88 -0.08
CA PHE A 400 -22.74 8.39 -1.38
C PHE A 400 -22.59 6.86 -1.38
N ASN A 401 -21.87 6.32 -0.39
CA ASN A 401 -21.67 4.85 -0.27
C ASN A 401 -22.98 4.12 0.01
N ARG A 402 -23.91 4.73 0.77
CA ARG A 402 -25.23 4.17 1.05
C ARG A 402 -26.07 4.04 -0.22
N LYS A 403 -26.00 5.02 -1.13
CA LYS A 403 -26.72 5.02 -2.41
C LYS A 403 -26.28 3.90 -3.35
N ILE A 404 -25.01 3.49 -3.30
CA ILE A 404 -24.46 2.39 -4.12
C ILE A 404 -24.24 1.11 -3.31
N SER A 405 -24.80 1.01 -2.10
CA SER A 405 -24.53 -0.09 -1.18
C SER A 405 -24.89 -1.47 -1.73
N GLY A 406 -25.83 -1.58 -2.66
CA GLY A 406 -26.17 -2.85 -3.32
C GLY A 406 -25.18 -3.29 -4.42
N LEU A 407 -24.25 -2.42 -4.84
CA LEU A 407 -23.43 -2.64 -6.03
C LEU A 407 -22.05 -3.23 -5.72
N TYR A 408 -21.41 -2.79 -4.62
CA TYR A 408 -20.06 -3.18 -4.23
C TYR A 408 -20.04 -4.30 -3.18
N ASP A 409 -18.93 -5.02 -3.10
CA ASP A 409 -18.76 -6.16 -2.20
C ASP A 409 -18.10 -5.81 -0.85
N SER A 410 -17.30 -4.76 -0.80
CA SER A 410 -16.72 -4.19 0.41
C SER A 410 -16.40 -2.71 0.21
N SER A 411 -16.27 -1.99 1.32
CA SER A 411 -15.85 -0.60 1.35
C SER A 411 -14.67 -0.44 2.32
N THR A 412 -13.58 0.15 1.84
CA THR A 412 -12.44 0.49 2.68
C THR A 412 -12.45 1.96 3.03
N VAL A 413 -12.01 2.26 4.23
CA VAL A 413 -11.99 3.62 4.78
C VAL A 413 -10.63 3.83 5.40
N SER A 414 -9.91 4.84 4.92
CA SER A 414 -8.59 5.19 5.41
C SER A 414 -8.63 6.57 6.05
N ILE A 415 -7.82 6.76 7.09
CA ILE A 415 -7.55 8.10 7.61
C ILE A 415 -6.57 8.76 6.65
N PHE A 416 -6.82 10.04 6.32
CA PHE A 416 -5.86 10.82 5.58
C PHE A 416 -4.55 10.95 6.37
N THR A 417 -3.47 10.46 5.78
CA THR A 417 -2.13 10.59 6.32
C THR A 417 -1.36 11.65 5.52
N PRO A 418 -0.85 12.71 6.16
CA PRO A 418 -0.21 13.83 5.47
C PRO A 418 1.24 13.51 5.07
N TYR A 419 1.46 12.56 4.16
CA TYR A 419 2.79 12.14 3.71
C TYR A 419 3.59 13.29 3.08
N HIS A 420 4.92 13.27 3.24
CA HIS A 420 5.81 14.22 2.55
C HIS A 420 5.65 14.13 1.03
N GLY A 421 5.72 15.30 0.38
CA GLY A 421 5.54 15.42 -1.08
C GLY A 421 4.08 15.53 -1.55
N THR A 422 3.11 15.51 -0.64
CA THR A 422 1.68 15.69 -0.97
C THR A 422 1.24 17.14 -0.79
N VAL A 423 0.34 17.60 -1.66
CA VAL A 423 -0.20 18.98 -1.61
C VAL A 423 -1.00 19.19 -0.32
N LEU A 424 -1.76 18.20 0.12
CA LEU A 424 -2.56 18.32 1.35
C LEU A 424 -1.70 18.40 2.61
N ARG A 425 -0.49 17.80 2.63
CA ARG A 425 0.46 18.02 3.73
C ARG A 425 0.90 19.49 3.77
N GLU A 426 1.30 20.06 2.64
CA GLU A 426 1.72 21.48 2.57
C GLU A 426 0.60 22.41 3.05
N MET A 427 -0.65 22.10 2.72
CA MET A 427 -1.82 22.82 3.20
C MET A 427 -1.98 22.71 4.73
N ALA A 428 -1.91 21.50 5.28
CA ALA A 428 -2.01 21.30 6.73
C ALA A 428 -0.91 22.00 7.52
N LEU A 429 0.33 22.01 7.00
CA LEU A 429 1.45 22.78 7.57
C LEU A 429 1.16 24.28 7.56
N LYS A 430 0.69 24.81 6.43
CA LYS A 430 0.39 26.25 6.26
C LYS A 430 -0.71 26.74 7.21
N GLU A 431 -1.72 25.91 7.47
CA GLU A 431 -2.81 26.23 8.39
C GLU A 431 -2.44 26.01 9.87
N GLY A 432 -1.25 25.45 10.15
CA GLY A 432 -0.82 25.13 11.52
C GLY A 432 -1.51 23.90 12.12
N TRP A 433 -2.13 23.05 11.30
CA TRP A 433 -2.83 21.83 11.74
C TRP A 433 -1.91 20.62 11.83
N LEU A 434 -0.70 20.74 11.28
CA LEU A 434 0.33 19.71 11.35
C LEU A 434 1.63 20.36 11.85
N PRO A 435 2.32 19.78 12.86
CA PRO A 435 3.64 20.25 13.25
C PRO A 435 4.66 20.12 12.10
N GLU A 436 5.57 21.09 11.96
CA GLU A 436 6.57 21.11 10.86
C GLU A 436 7.40 19.84 10.74
N ARG A 437 7.75 19.24 11.88
CA ARG A 437 8.57 18.02 11.97
C ARG A 437 7.75 16.76 12.21
N ALA A 438 6.44 16.80 11.99
CA ALA A 438 5.59 15.64 12.15
C ALA A 438 6.01 14.54 11.17
N GLN A 439 6.37 13.39 11.72
CA GLN A 439 6.57 12.15 10.97
C GLN A 439 5.23 11.43 10.88
N THR A 440 4.90 10.95 9.69
CA THR A 440 3.63 10.25 9.49
C THR A 440 3.63 8.82 10.03
N ASN A 441 2.42 8.34 10.27
CA ASN A 441 2.12 6.98 10.72
C ASN A 441 1.30 6.23 9.66
N SER A 442 0.74 5.08 9.99
CA SER A 442 -0.05 4.27 9.06
C SER A 442 -1.44 4.90 8.79
N MET A 443 -2.01 4.64 7.62
CA MET A 443 -3.38 5.08 7.24
C MET A 443 -4.51 4.49 8.10
N THR A 444 -4.19 3.54 8.99
CA THR A 444 -5.12 2.93 9.96
C THR A 444 -4.85 3.33 11.41
N THR A 445 -3.95 4.29 11.62
CA THR A 445 -3.69 4.88 12.93
C THR A 445 -4.34 6.25 13.05
N ARG A 446 -4.40 6.76 14.28
CA ARG A 446 -4.99 8.06 14.61
C ARG A 446 -4.43 9.18 13.74
N SER A 447 -5.30 10.09 13.34
CA SER A 447 -4.94 11.30 12.58
C SER A 447 -3.90 12.14 13.31
N LEU A 448 -2.95 12.69 12.55
CA LEU A 448 -1.96 13.66 13.04
C LEU A 448 -2.43 15.11 12.89
N LEU A 449 -3.59 15.34 12.28
CA LEU A 449 -4.09 16.68 12.03
C LEU A 449 -4.88 17.20 13.22
N GLU A 450 -4.45 18.32 13.77
CA GLU A 450 -5.14 19.09 14.80
C GLU A 450 -5.95 20.21 14.12
N MET A 451 -7.07 19.83 13.50
CA MET A 451 -7.94 20.80 12.81
C MET A 451 -8.92 21.46 13.82
N PRO A 452 -9.07 22.79 13.80
CA PRO A 452 -10.00 23.47 14.69
C PRO A 452 -11.45 23.29 14.21
N ALA A 453 -12.41 23.48 15.12
CA ALA A 453 -13.82 23.56 14.75
C ALA A 453 -14.04 24.61 13.63
N PRO A 454 -14.88 24.32 12.62
CA PRO A 454 -15.86 23.23 12.54
C PRO A 454 -15.34 21.95 11.84
N TYR A 455 -14.02 21.82 11.61
CA TYR A 455 -13.42 20.65 10.98
C TYR A 455 -13.30 19.49 11.96
N LEU A 456 -13.15 18.28 11.41
CA LEU A 456 -13.08 17.06 12.21
C LEU A 456 -11.86 17.04 13.15
N SER A 457 -12.12 16.75 14.43
CA SER A 457 -11.06 16.44 15.40
C SER A 457 -10.52 15.01 15.20
N PRO A 458 -9.32 14.68 15.71
CA PRO A 458 -8.80 13.31 15.69
C PRO A 458 -9.75 12.26 16.27
N ASP A 459 -10.50 12.58 17.34
CA ASP A 459 -11.46 11.67 17.95
C ASP A 459 -12.68 11.41 17.05
N GLU A 460 -13.19 12.44 16.38
CA GLU A 460 -14.28 12.28 15.40
C GLU A 460 -13.81 11.46 14.20
N ILE A 461 -12.56 11.63 13.75
CA ILE A 461 -11.98 10.85 12.66
C ILE A 461 -11.88 9.36 13.04
N ASP A 462 -11.40 9.05 14.25
CA ASP A 462 -11.30 7.67 14.74
C ASP A 462 -12.70 7.03 14.87
N GLY A 463 -13.67 7.78 15.40
CA GLY A 463 -15.07 7.37 15.50
C GLY A 463 -15.72 7.10 14.14
N LEU A 464 -15.49 7.98 13.16
CA LEU A 464 -15.95 7.80 11.78
C LEU A 464 -15.26 6.62 11.11
N LEU A 465 -13.93 6.47 11.21
CA LEU A 465 -13.21 5.31 10.67
C LEU A 465 -13.83 4.00 11.16
N ARG A 466 -14.13 3.93 12.47
CA ARG A 466 -14.76 2.79 13.10
C ARG A 466 -16.15 2.52 12.52
N THR A 467 -16.99 3.54 12.41
CA THR A 467 -18.45 3.38 12.19
C THR A 467 -18.93 3.66 10.77
N PHE A 468 -18.07 4.14 9.86
CA PHE A 468 -18.44 4.54 8.49
C PHE A 468 -19.26 3.48 7.76
N ASN A 469 -18.80 2.23 7.80
CA ASN A 469 -19.47 1.11 7.12
C ASN A 469 -20.83 0.79 7.75
N LEU A 470 -21.00 0.97 9.06
CA LEU A 470 -22.29 0.83 9.73
C LEU A 470 -23.27 1.90 9.25
N TYR A 471 -22.84 3.16 9.21
CA TYR A 471 -23.66 4.26 8.68
C TYR A 471 -24.05 4.05 7.21
N ALA A 472 -23.12 3.55 6.40
CA ALA A 472 -23.33 3.32 4.98
C ALA A 472 -24.23 2.11 4.67
N LYS A 473 -24.50 1.21 5.62
CA LYS A 473 -25.30 0.00 5.41
C LYS A 473 -26.58 -0.06 6.23
N LEU A 474 -26.54 0.37 7.49
CA LEU A 474 -27.67 0.27 8.39
C LEU A 474 -28.71 1.37 8.11
N PRO A 475 -29.99 1.09 8.38
CA PRO A 475 -31.07 2.06 8.17
C PRO A 475 -30.93 3.27 9.12
N ARG A 476 -31.46 4.43 8.73
CA ARG A 476 -31.22 5.71 9.43
C ARG A 476 -31.75 5.74 10.85
N GLU A 477 -32.78 4.95 11.12
CA GLU A 477 -33.38 4.76 12.44
C GLU A 477 -32.36 4.19 13.45
N ARG A 478 -31.31 3.52 12.96
CA ARG A 478 -30.21 2.99 13.79
C ARG A 478 -29.06 3.97 13.97
N TRP A 479 -29.05 5.13 13.31
CA TRP A 479 -27.91 6.05 13.34
C TRP A 479 -27.58 6.61 14.73
N THR A 480 -28.56 6.74 15.62
CA THR A 480 -28.30 7.11 17.02
C THR A 480 -27.51 6.02 17.75
N GLU A 481 -27.78 4.75 17.48
CA GLU A 481 -27.00 3.63 18.04
C GLU A 481 -25.61 3.56 17.40
N VAL A 482 -25.51 3.78 16.08
CA VAL A 482 -24.21 3.86 15.39
C VAL A 482 -23.36 5.01 15.94
N ALA A 483 -23.96 6.18 16.18
CA ALA A 483 -23.27 7.32 16.79
C ALA A 483 -22.71 6.98 18.17
N ARG A 484 -23.45 6.20 18.96
CA ARG A 484 -22.96 5.74 20.27
C ARG A 484 -21.72 4.85 20.16
N ALA A 485 -21.60 4.09 19.07
CA ALA A 485 -20.47 3.20 18.80
C ALA A 485 -19.21 3.93 18.30
N GLU A 486 -19.30 5.24 17.97
CA GLU A 486 -18.12 6.04 17.59
C GLU A 486 -17.11 6.10 18.75
N THR A 487 -17.58 6.28 19.98
CA THR A 487 -16.73 6.37 21.17
C THR A 487 -16.36 4.98 21.70
N PRO A 488 -15.07 4.66 21.91
CA PRO A 488 -14.61 3.34 22.36
C PRO A 488 -14.64 3.13 23.89
N ASP A 489 -15.69 3.58 24.56
CA ASP A 489 -15.98 3.26 25.97
C ASP A 489 -16.85 1.98 26.07
N ASP A 490 -17.16 1.53 27.30
CA ASP A 490 -17.86 0.26 27.53
C ASP A 490 -19.19 0.15 26.77
N GLU A 491 -20.02 1.19 26.83
CA GLU A 491 -21.30 1.24 26.13
C GLU A 491 -21.14 1.32 24.60
N GLY A 492 -20.17 2.11 24.11
CA GLY A 492 -19.90 2.23 22.69
C GLY A 492 -19.30 0.95 22.09
N ASN A 493 -18.47 0.24 22.86
CA ASN A 493 -17.96 -1.09 22.50
C ASN A 493 -19.08 -2.13 22.46
N ALA A 494 -20.00 -2.10 23.44
CA ALA A 494 -21.17 -2.98 23.42
C ALA A 494 -22.11 -2.68 22.23
N ALA A 495 -22.31 -1.39 21.88
CA ALA A 495 -23.06 -1.00 20.69
C ALA A 495 -22.37 -1.48 19.40
N TRP A 496 -21.06 -1.28 19.31
CA TRP A 496 -20.23 -1.73 18.19
C TRP A 496 -20.35 -3.23 17.95
N GLU A 497 -20.18 -4.06 18.98
CA GLU A 497 -20.23 -5.53 18.84
C GLU A 497 -21.58 -6.01 18.28
N ARG A 498 -22.70 -5.45 18.77
CA ARG A 498 -24.03 -5.78 18.26
C ARG A 498 -24.20 -5.36 16.80
N LEU A 499 -23.86 -4.12 16.47
CA LEU A 499 -24.02 -3.56 15.13
C LEU A 499 -23.10 -4.24 14.11
N ALA A 500 -21.87 -4.57 14.51
CA ALA A 500 -20.91 -5.28 13.68
C ALA A 500 -21.39 -6.71 13.34
N GLY A 501 -21.97 -7.41 14.32
CA GLY A 501 -22.57 -8.72 14.09
C GLY A 501 -23.72 -8.67 13.08
N GLU A 502 -24.59 -7.65 13.18
CA GLU A 502 -25.67 -7.41 12.21
C GLU A 502 -25.11 -7.07 10.82
N TYR A 503 -24.13 -6.17 10.74
CA TYR A 503 -23.46 -5.81 9.49
C TYR A 503 -22.88 -7.04 8.78
N ASP A 504 -22.16 -7.90 9.49
CA ASP A 504 -21.55 -9.09 8.89
C ASP A 504 -22.60 -10.01 8.26
N VAL A 505 -23.76 -10.15 8.90
CA VAL A 505 -24.87 -10.92 8.33
C VAL A 505 -25.47 -10.21 7.11
N LEU A 506 -25.72 -8.91 7.18
CA LEU A 506 -26.24 -8.10 6.07
C LEU A 506 -25.30 -8.11 4.84
N GLN A 507 -24.01 -7.98 5.08
CA GLN A 507 -23.01 -7.80 4.03
C GLN A 507 -22.50 -9.13 3.48
N PHE A 508 -22.39 -10.17 4.32
CA PHE A 508 -21.73 -11.42 3.95
C PHE A 508 -22.57 -12.69 4.15
N GLY A 509 -23.70 -12.63 4.88
CA GLY A 509 -24.49 -13.78 5.31
C GLY A 509 -25.38 -14.45 4.25
N GLY A 510 -25.47 -13.92 3.03
CA GLY A 510 -26.44 -14.40 2.02
C GLY A 510 -27.90 -14.07 2.41
N GLN A 511 -28.81 -14.07 1.44
CA GLN A 511 -30.17 -13.52 1.60
C GLN A 511 -30.99 -14.16 2.75
N GLU A 512 -30.70 -15.41 3.12
CA GLU A 512 -31.43 -16.14 4.15
C GLU A 512 -30.95 -15.83 5.58
N ALA A 513 -29.67 -15.51 5.77
CA ALA A 513 -29.16 -15.04 7.05
C ALA A 513 -29.56 -13.57 7.29
N VAL A 514 -29.59 -12.74 6.24
CA VAL A 514 -30.10 -11.35 6.27
C VAL A 514 -31.53 -11.29 6.78
N ARG A 515 -32.40 -12.17 6.27
CA ARG A 515 -33.78 -12.25 6.71
C ARG A 515 -33.90 -12.68 8.18
N ARG A 516 -33.07 -13.64 8.63
CA ARG A 516 -33.03 -14.04 10.05
C ARG A 516 -32.54 -12.92 10.96
N ALA A 517 -31.49 -12.17 10.59
CA ALA A 517 -30.98 -11.05 11.38
C ALA A 517 -32.00 -9.90 11.51
N GLN A 518 -32.74 -9.61 10.43
CA GLN A 518 -33.83 -8.62 10.45
C GLN A 518 -35.02 -9.11 11.33
N GLU A 519 -35.29 -10.41 11.34
CA GLU A 519 -36.32 -11.03 12.20
C GLU A 519 -35.91 -11.07 13.69
N THR A 520 -34.62 -11.22 14.02
CA THR A 520 -34.12 -11.12 15.41
C THR A 520 -34.04 -9.68 15.93
N ALA A 521 -33.73 -8.70 15.07
CA ALA A 521 -33.72 -7.28 15.47
C ALA A 521 -35.12 -6.76 15.85
N ASN A 522 -36.19 -7.33 15.28
CA ASN A 522 -37.58 -6.99 15.59
C ASN A 522 -38.15 -7.69 16.83
N LYS A 523 -37.41 -8.61 17.46
CA LYS A 523 -37.81 -9.29 18.68
C LYS A 523 -36.90 -8.88 19.82
N GLY A 524 -37.20 -7.73 20.41
CA GLY A 524 -36.59 -7.29 21.67
C GLY A 524 -36.73 -8.36 22.75
N GLY A 525 -35.59 -8.73 23.35
CA GLY A 525 -35.49 -9.40 24.64
C GLY A 525 -36.13 -10.78 24.78
N THR A 526 -35.31 -11.83 24.81
CA THR A 526 -35.13 -12.75 25.97
C THR A 526 -34.46 -14.07 25.54
N GLY A 527 -33.36 -14.42 26.22
CA GLY A 527 -33.03 -15.81 26.56
C GLY A 527 -32.25 -16.66 25.55
N CYS A 528 -31.04 -17.06 25.98
CA CYS A 528 -30.21 -18.15 25.45
C CYS A 528 -30.97 -19.38 24.90
N ARG A 529 -30.39 -20.00 23.85
CA ARG A 529 -29.90 -21.39 23.86
C ARG A 529 -29.04 -21.67 22.62
N ALA A 530 -27.89 -22.27 22.86
CA ALA A 530 -27.00 -22.84 21.85
C ALA A 530 -27.49 -24.23 21.42
N SER A 531 -27.40 -24.52 20.12
CA SER A 531 -27.41 -25.83 19.46
C SER A 531 -27.24 -25.57 17.96
N ASP A 532 -26.55 -26.32 17.12
CA ASP A 532 -25.58 -27.41 17.20
C ASP A 532 -24.90 -27.40 15.81
N THR A 533 -23.77 -28.09 15.74
CA THR A 533 -22.84 -28.19 14.61
C THR A 533 -23.43 -28.86 13.37
N GLU A 534 -23.26 -28.25 12.18
CA GLU A 534 -23.30 -28.96 10.90
C GLU A 534 -22.07 -28.58 10.05
N THR A 535 -21.14 -29.52 9.98
CA THR A 535 -19.94 -29.53 9.16
C THR A 535 -20.32 -30.03 7.76
N ILE A 536 -20.19 -29.19 6.73
CA ILE A 536 -20.35 -29.62 5.33
C ILE A 536 -19.00 -30.09 4.79
N SER A 537 -18.89 -31.40 4.56
CA SER A 537 -17.76 -32.05 3.87
C SER A 537 -17.90 -31.89 2.35
N PHE A 538 -16.85 -31.42 1.68
CA PHE A 538 -16.74 -31.47 0.21
C PHE A 538 -16.08 -32.79 -0.21
N GLU A 539 -16.84 -33.65 -0.90
CA GLU A 539 -16.31 -34.79 -1.63
C GLU A 539 -15.56 -34.31 -2.88
N ARG A 540 -14.33 -34.78 -3.06
CA ARG A 540 -13.59 -34.69 -4.32
C ARG A 540 -13.92 -35.91 -5.16
N SER A 541 -14.52 -35.68 -6.32
CA SER A 541 -14.68 -36.70 -7.37
C SER A 541 -13.41 -36.81 -8.20
N ALA A 542 -13.06 -38.06 -8.50
CA ALA A 542 -11.87 -38.53 -9.22
C ALA A 542 -11.71 -38.03 -10.66
#